data_AF-A0A2S8PNQ2-F1
#
_entry.id   AF-A0A2S8PNQ2-F1
#
_cell.length_a   1.000
_cell.length_b   1.000
_cell.length_c   1.000
_cell.angle_alpha   90.00
_cell.angle_beta   90.00
_cell.angle_gamma   90.00
#
_symmetry.space_group_name_H-M   'P 1'
#
loop_
_entity.id
_entity.type
_entity.pdbx_description
1 polymer ?
#
loop_
_entity_poly.entity_id
_entity_poly.type
_entity_poly.pdbx_seq_one_letter_code
_entity_poly.pdbx_strand_id
1 'polypeptide(L)'
;FLSERFDLPSKTLSKLFKEETGQKFVDYLIELRIGRARTLLENTDHAVQEIAEEVGYLNVISFGRMFKKIVGLSPGEYREHITRAERDSAAL
;
A
#
# COMPACT_ATOMS: atom_id res chain seq x y z
N PHE A 1 -10.23 -2.32 -15.87
CA PHE A 1 -10.63 -2.06 -14.46
C PHE A 1 -11.36 -3.27 -13.88
N LEU A 2 -11.41 -3.44 -12.54
CA LEU A 2 -12.08 -4.60 -11.92
C LEU A 2 -13.57 -4.70 -12.32
N SER A 3 -14.23 -3.55 -12.48
CA SER A 3 -15.60 -3.41 -12.98
C SER A 3 -15.85 -4.10 -14.33
N GLU A 4 -14.91 -4.02 -15.27
CA GLU A 4 -15.01 -4.65 -16.59
C GLU A 4 -14.88 -6.18 -16.49
N ARG A 5 -14.08 -6.67 -15.52
CA ARG A 5 -13.89 -8.11 -15.32
C ARG A 5 -15.13 -8.79 -14.71
N PHE A 6 -15.96 -8.02 -14.01
CA PHE A 6 -17.20 -8.50 -13.39
C PHE A 6 -18.46 -8.02 -14.12
N ASP A 7 -18.31 -7.31 -15.23
CA ASP A 7 -19.41 -6.68 -15.99
C ASP A 7 -20.38 -5.86 -15.11
N LEU A 8 -19.83 -5.20 -14.09
CA LEU A 8 -20.57 -4.42 -13.10
C LEU A 8 -20.05 -2.98 -13.04
N PRO A 9 -20.93 -1.96 -13.01
CA PRO A 9 -20.51 -0.59 -12.76
C PRO A 9 -19.75 -0.48 -11.43
N SER A 10 -18.67 0.31 -11.39
CA SER A 10 -17.80 0.44 -10.20
C SER A 10 -18.55 0.81 -8.91
N LYS A 11 -19.64 1.58 -9.03
CA LYS A 11 -20.52 1.95 -7.91
C LYS A 11 -21.28 0.73 -7.36
N THR A 12 -21.80 -0.12 -8.25
CA THR A 12 -22.51 -1.34 -7.90
C THR A 12 -21.56 -2.33 -7.23
N LEU A 13 -20.37 -2.53 -7.81
CA LEU A 13 -19.34 -3.39 -7.23
C LEU A 13 -18.92 -2.92 -5.83
N SER A 14 -18.68 -1.61 -5.66
CA SER A 14 -18.29 -1.05 -4.35
C SER A 14 -19.38 -1.18 -3.30
N LYS A 15 -20.64 -1.04 -3.71
CA LYS A 15 -21.80 -1.22 -2.84
C LYS A 15 -21.92 -2.69 -2.41
N LEU A 16 -21.94 -3.61 -3.36
CA LEU A 16 -22.04 -5.04 -3.10
C LEU A 16 -20.89 -5.53 -2.21
N PHE A 17 -19.65 -5.13 -2.52
CA PHE A 17 -18.49 -5.47 -1.69
C PHE A 17 -18.68 -5.03 -0.24
N LYS A 18 -19.22 -3.82 0.00
CA LYS A 18 -19.50 -3.35 1.35
C LYS A 18 -20.62 -4.11 2.03
N GLU A 19 -21.69 -4.46 1.31
CA GLU A 19 -22.81 -5.24 1.85
C GLU A 19 -22.34 -6.63 2.29
N GLU A 20 -21.46 -7.28 1.53
CA GLU A 20 -20.96 -8.62 1.83
C GLU A 20 -19.83 -8.64 2.86
N THR A 21 -18.91 -7.65 2.84
CA THR A 21 -17.70 -7.66 3.68
C THR A 21 -17.77 -6.72 4.88
N GLY A 22 -18.72 -5.79 4.90
CA GLY A 22 -18.79 -4.69 5.87
C GLY A 22 -17.80 -3.54 5.60
N GLN A 23 -16.85 -3.69 4.67
CA GLN A 23 -15.79 -2.71 4.39
C GLN A 23 -15.97 -2.07 3.01
N LYS A 24 -15.57 -0.80 2.83
CA LYS A 24 -15.56 -0.20 1.49
C LYS A 24 -14.43 -0.81 0.68
N PHE A 25 -14.71 -1.16 -0.57
CA PHE A 25 -13.73 -1.72 -1.51
C PHE A 25 -12.43 -0.90 -1.61
N VAL A 26 -12.55 0.44 -1.67
CA VAL A 26 -11.38 1.32 -1.79
C VAL A 26 -10.50 1.26 -0.55
N ASP A 27 -11.08 1.19 0.65
CA ASP A 27 -10.32 1.11 1.90
C ASP A 27 -9.58 -0.23 1.97
N TYR A 28 -10.25 -1.33 1.63
CA TYR A 28 -9.65 -2.65 1.52
C TYR A 28 -8.49 -2.69 0.51
N LEU A 29 -8.69 -2.11 -0.67
CA LEU A 29 -7.65 -2.04 -1.70
C LEU A 29 -6.44 -1.24 -1.24
N ILE A 30 -6.65 -0.14 -0.52
CA ILE A 30 -5.57 0.66 0.05
C ILE A 30 -4.78 -0.18 1.07
N GLU A 31 -5.45 -0.88 1.98
CA GLU A 31 -4.80 -1.74 2.97
C GLU A 31 -3.93 -2.81 2.31
N LEU A 32 -4.44 -3.50 1.29
CA LEU A 32 -3.67 -4.48 0.52
C LEU A 32 -2.42 -3.87 -0.13
N ARG A 33 -2.57 -2.71 -0.77
CA ARG A 33 -1.46 -2.04 -1.45
C ARG A 33 -0.39 -1.56 -0.48
N ILE A 34 -0.79 -0.97 0.64
CA ILE A 34 0.16 -0.51 1.66
C ILE A 34 0.83 -1.69 2.35
N GLY A 35 0.11 -2.78 2.60
CA GLY A 35 0.69 -4.03 3.10
C GLY A 35 1.80 -4.56 2.18
N ARG A 36 1.51 -4.65 0.88
CA ARG A 36 2.52 -5.06 -0.13
C ARG A 36 3.70 -4.08 -0.19
N ALA A 37 3.45 -2.77 -0.11
CA ALA A 37 4.50 -1.76 -0.12
C ALA A 37 5.44 -1.89 1.08
N ARG A 38 4.93 -2.21 2.28
CA ARG A 38 5.79 -2.49 3.45
C ARG A 38 6.70 -3.68 3.19
N THR A 39 6.16 -4.78 2.68
CA THR A 39 6.96 -5.96 2.33
C THR A 39 8.05 -5.61 1.32
N LEU A 40 7.77 -4.80 0.30
CA LEU A 40 8.77 -4.38 -0.68
C LEU A 40 9.85 -3.48 -0.07
N LEU A 41 9.45 -2.53 0.78
CA LEU A 41 10.40 -1.66 1.49
C LEU A 41 11.32 -2.44 2.43
N GLU A 42 10.84 -3.56 2.99
CA GLU A 42 11.61 -4.43 3.88
C GLU A 42 12.55 -5.39 3.15
N ASN A 43 12.15 -5.86 1.96
CA ASN A 43 12.82 -7.01 1.34
C ASN A 43 13.54 -6.68 0.03
N THR A 44 13.48 -5.44 -0.46
CA THR A 44 14.12 -5.03 -1.72
C THR A 44 14.74 -3.64 -1.59
N ASP A 45 15.70 -3.31 -2.44
CA ASP A 45 16.28 -1.96 -2.54
C ASP A 45 15.58 -1.07 -3.58
N HIS A 46 14.38 -1.44 -4.03
CA HIS A 46 13.64 -0.67 -5.03
C HIS A 46 13.38 0.77 -4.55
N ALA A 47 13.47 1.70 -5.50
CA ALA A 47 13.17 3.10 -5.24
C ALA A 47 11.69 3.25 -4.87
N VAL A 48 11.38 4.26 -4.04
CA VAL A 48 10.01 4.53 -3.59
C VAL A 48 9.04 4.74 -4.76
N GLN A 49 9.53 5.33 -5.87
CA GLN A 49 8.77 5.48 -7.10
C GLN A 49 8.38 4.12 -7.71
N GLU A 50 9.33 3.20 -7.84
CA GLU A 50 9.12 1.87 -8.42
C GLU A 50 8.14 1.06 -7.57
N ILE A 51 8.27 1.13 -6.24
CA ILE A 51 7.34 0.48 -5.31
C ILE A 51 5.93 1.06 -5.46
N ALA A 52 5.79 2.38 -5.60
CA ALA A 52 4.49 3.02 -5.79
C ALA A 52 3.81 2.50 -7.08
N GLU A 53 4.57 2.38 -8.17
CA GLU A 53 4.08 1.84 -9.44
C GLU A 53 3.71 0.36 -9.31
N GLU A 54 4.55 -0.47 -8.67
CA GLU A 54 4.29 -1.90 -8.46
C GLU A 54 3.01 -2.14 -7.66
N VAL A 55 2.75 -1.32 -6.63
CA VAL A 55 1.51 -1.42 -5.83
C VAL A 55 0.32 -0.67 -6.45
N GLY A 56 0.46 -0.18 -7.68
CA GLY A 56 -0.65 0.36 -8.47
C GLY A 56 -1.03 1.81 -8.17
N TYR A 57 -0.07 2.63 -7.74
CA TYR A 57 -0.18 4.08 -7.68
C TYR A 57 0.52 4.74 -8.87
N LEU A 58 -0.22 5.53 -9.64
CA LEU A 58 0.32 6.33 -10.75
C LEU A 58 1.12 7.55 -10.29
N ASN A 59 0.98 7.93 -9.02
CA ASN A 59 1.60 9.14 -8.47
C ASN A 59 2.19 8.83 -7.09
N VAL A 60 3.52 8.93 -6.99
CA VAL A 60 4.29 8.65 -5.78
C VAL A 60 3.97 9.58 -4.61
N ILE A 61 3.55 10.83 -4.87
CA ILE A 61 3.15 11.78 -3.83
C ILE A 61 1.84 11.33 -3.19
N SER A 62 0.89 10.84 -4.00
CA SER A 62 -0.37 10.27 -3.49
C SER A 62 -0.13 8.97 -2.73
N PHE A 63 0.77 8.11 -3.22
CA PHE A 63 1.22 6.92 -2.50
C PHE A 63 1.84 7.29 -1.15
N GLY A 64 2.84 8.18 -1.14
CA GLY A 64 3.54 8.58 0.07
C GLY A 64 2.62 9.19 1.14
N ARG A 65 1.63 10.01 0.73
CA ARG A 65 0.60 10.54 1.64
C ARG A 65 -0.25 9.43 2.25
N MET A 66 -0.71 8.47 1.43
CA MET A 66 -1.54 7.37 1.92
C MET A 66 -0.76 6.40 2.80
N PHE A 67 0.47 6.07 2.41
CA PHE A 67 1.38 5.24 3.20
C PHE A 67 1.63 5.87 4.56
N LYS A 68 2.00 7.17 4.61
CA LYS A 68 2.19 7.89 5.88
C LYS A 68 0.93 7.94 6.73
N LYS A 69 -0.24 8.13 6.11
CA LYS A 69 -1.52 8.13 6.83
C LYS A 69 -1.78 6.79 7.54
N ILE A 70 -1.42 5.67 6.93
CA ILE A 70 -1.71 4.33 7.46
C ILE A 70 -0.60 3.81 8.38
N VAL A 71 0.65 4.06 8.02
CA VAL A 71 1.83 3.50 8.70
C VAL A 71 2.42 4.47 9.74
N GLY A 72 2.12 5.77 9.63
CA GLY A 72 2.65 6.84 10.50
C GLY A 72 3.97 7.45 10.00
N LEU A 73 4.70 6.74 9.14
CA LEU A 73 5.96 7.18 8.54
C LEU A 73 5.82 7.27 7.01
N SER A 74 6.53 8.19 6.37
CA SER A 74 6.68 8.13 4.90
C SER A 74 7.43 6.86 4.48
N PRO A 75 7.31 6.41 3.22
CA PRO A 75 8.02 5.23 2.74
C PRO A 75 9.53 5.28 2.97
N GLY A 76 10.15 6.45 2.77
CA GLY A 76 11.58 6.66 3.01
C GLY A 76 11.93 6.59 4.49
N GLU A 77 11.20 7.30 5.35
CA GLU A 77 11.37 7.26 6.82
C GLU A 77 11.18 5.82 7.35
N TYR A 78 10.21 5.08 6.80
CA TYR A 78 9.95 3.69 7.18
C TYR A 78 11.13 2.78 6.84
N ARG A 79 11.68 2.90 5.62
CA ARG A 79 12.85 2.14 5.18
C ARG A 79 14.08 2.44 6.04
N GLU A 80 14.34 3.71 6.33
CA GLU A 80 15.45 4.09 7.20
C GLU A 80 15.28 3.51 8.62
N HIS A 81 14.06 3.54 9.14
CA HIS A 81 13.73 3.02 10.46
C HIS A 81 14.03 1.52 10.59
N ILE A 82 13.62 0.71 9.61
CA ILE A 82 13.88 -0.75 9.62
C ILE A 82 15.37 -1.06 9.46
N THR A 83 16.08 -0.38 8.54
CA THR A 83 17.52 -0.61 8.34
C THR A 83 18.33 -0.26 9.59
N ARG A 84 17.93 0.78 10.34
CA ARG A 84 18.58 1.11 11.61
C ARG A 84 18.32 0.02 12.67
N ALA A 85 17.07 -0.42 12.83
CA ALA A 85 16.71 -1.44 13.80
C ALA A 85 17.44 -2.78 13.55
N GLU A 86 17.63 -3.16 12.28
CA GLU A 86 18.39 -4.36 11.89
C GLU A 86 19.88 -4.23 12.25
N ARG A 87 20.49 -3.07 12.01
CA ARG A 87 21.90 -2.81 12.38
C ARG A 87 22.11 -2.86 13.88
N ASP A 88 21.22 -2.26 14.65
CA ASP A 88 21.29 -2.24 16.12
C ASP A 88 21.11 -3.67 16.69
N SER A 89 20.28 -4.50 16.06
CA SER A 89 20.08 -5.91 16.47
C SER A 89 21.27 -6.81 16.11
N ALA A 90 21.97 -6.55 15.01
CA ALA A 90 23.13 -7.32 14.56
C ALA A 90 24.43 -6.97 15.30
N ALA A 91 24.45 -5.86 16.06
CA ALA A 91 25.59 -5.39 16.84
C ALA A 91 25.63 -5.94 18.29
N LEU A 92 24.64 -6.74 18.69
CA LEU A 92 24.51 -7.43 19.99
C LEU A 92 24.84 -8.92 19.85
#